data_AF-T0GIK3-F1
#
_entry.id   AF-T0GIK3-F1
#
_cell.length_a   1.000
_cell.length_b   1.000
_cell.length_c   1.000
_cell.angle_alpha   90.00
_cell.angle_beta   90.00
_cell.angle_gamma   90.00
#
_symmetry.space_group_name_H-M   'P 1'
#
loop_
_entity.id
_entity.type
_entity.pdbx_description
1 polymer ?
#
loop_
_entity_poly.entity_id
_entity_poly.type
_entity_poly.pdbx_seq_one_letter_code
_entity_poly.pdbx_strand_id
1 'polypeptide(L)'
;MTMRTGLDHLPAVKRRELERVARVLFDEFEDAVKTKLSDKRKGGRILKLILFGSYARGDWVEDRASGYISDYDLLVVVNADTFTDLQTWWAVADDHLVRELTVTRHLATPVNFIVHSLMDVNDQLARGRPFFADIARDGIALYEAPGQALAVPRQLDAQERHAEALRHRDHWFPLAAHALKLARDSIADGVPRDAAFMLHQAVERVYNAVLLVLTLYAPKSHRLGILRSLAENL
;
A
#
# COMPACT_ATOMS: atom_id res chain seq x y z
N MET A 1 3.66 -16.35 13.23
CA MET A 1 2.56 -15.87 14.10
C MET A 1 1.23 -16.12 13.41
N THR A 2 0.16 -16.46 14.14
CA THR A 2 -1.19 -16.65 13.57
C THR A 2 -1.93 -15.31 13.56
N MET A 3 -2.47 -14.90 12.41
CA MET A 3 -3.19 -13.64 12.25
C MET A 3 -4.65 -13.74 12.65
N ARG A 4 -5.29 -12.59 12.92
CA ARG A 4 -6.75 -12.50 13.08
C ARG A 4 -7.43 -12.81 11.74
N THR A 5 -8.60 -13.44 11.77
CA THR A 5 -9.37 -13.81 10.56
C THR A 5 -10.83 -13.33 10.58
N GLY A 6 -11.34 -12.90 11.74
CA GLY A 6 -12.73 -12.48 11.89
C GLY A 6 -12.97 -11.05 11.39
N LEU A 7 -14.08 -10.84 10.67
CA LEU A 7 -14.56 -9.54 10.18
C LEU A 7 -15.88 -9.12 10.83
N ASP A 8 -16.27 -9.72 11.95
CA ASP A 8 -17.60 -9.55 12.55
C ASP A 8 -17.88 -8.14 13.08
N HIS A 9 -16.83 -7.34 13.29
CA HIS A 9 -16.95 -5.92 13.61
C HIS A 9 -17.37 -5.07 12.41
N LEU A 10 -17.28 -5.61 11.18
CA LEU A 10 -17.66 -4.91 9.96
C LEU A 10 -19.11 -5.20 9.56
N PRO A 11 -19.85 -4.19 9.05
CA PRO A 11 -21.16 -4.40 8.45
C PRO A 11 -21.15 -5.44 7.33
N ALA A 12 -22.27 -6.15 7.14
CA ALA A 12 -22.38 -7.19 6.11
C ALA A 12 -22.13 -6.67 4.67
N VAL A 13 -22.45 -5.40 4.41
CA VAL A 13 -22.11 -4.76 3.12
C VAL A 13 -20.60 -4.70 2.92
N LYS A 14 -19.85 -4.23 3.92
CA LYS A 14 -18.40 -4.10 3.88
C LYS A 14 -17.69 -5.45 3.74
N ARG A 15 -18.18 -6.47 4.44
CA ARG A 15 -17.68 -7.86 4.28
C ARG A 15 -17.84 -8.37 2.85
N ARG A 16 -19.01 -8.13 2.22
CA ARG A 16 -19.26 -8.52 0.82
C ARG A 16 -18.38 -7.75 -0.17
N GLU A 17 -18.14 -6.46 0.08
CA GLU A 17 -17.19 -5.69 -0.72
C GLU A 17 -15.78 -6.27 -0.60
N LEU A 18 -15.28 -6.57 0.60
CA LEU A 18 -13.97 -7.19 0.79
C LEU A 18 -13.84 -8.56 0.10
N GLU A 19 -14.89 -9.38 0.13
CA GLU A 19 -14.92 -10.62 -0.65
C GLU A 19 -14.85 -10.36 -2.16
N ARG A 20 -15.53 -9.32 -2.66
CA ARG A 20 -15.49 -8.93 -4.07
C ARG A 20 -14.10 -8.45 -4.46
N VAL A 21 -13.50 -7.59 -3.64
CA VAL A 21 -12.13 -7.09 -3.83
C VAL A 21 -11.13 -8.23 -3.84
N ALA A 22 -11.24 -9.19 -2.91
CA ALA A 22 -10.41 -10.38 -2.91
C ALA A 22 -10.55 -11.15 -4.23
N ARG A 23 -11.78 -11.45 -4.69
CA ARG A 23 -11.99 -12.15 -5.97
C ARG A 23 -11.33 -11.44 -7.14
N VAL A 24 -11.53 -10.13 -7.28
CA VAL A 24 -10.91 -9.33 -8.35
C VAL A 24 -9.39 -9.43 -8.30
N LEU A 25 -8.76 -9.28 -7.12
CA LEU A 25 -7.32 -9.38 -6.97
C LEU A 25 -6.78 -10.77 -7.36
N PHE A 26 -7.49 -11.84 -7.00
CA PHE A 26 -7.08 -13.20 -7.34
C PHE A 26 -7.26 -13.50 -8.83
N ASP A 27 -8.44 -13.23 -9.39
CA ASP A 27 -8.79 -13.54 -10.78
C ASP A 27 -7.85 -12.80 -11.75
N GLU A 28 -7.69 -11.49 -11.56
CA GLU A 28 -6.88 -10.65 -12.45
C GLU A 28 -5.38 -10.99 -12.36
N PHE A 29 -4.88 -11.33 -11.17
CA PHE A 29 -3.51 -11.76 -11.00
C PHE A 29 -3.26 -13.12 -11.66
N GLU A 30 -4.18 -14.07 -11.50
CA GLU A 30 -4.08 -15.38 -12.13
C GLU A 30 -4.05 -15.28 -13.66
N ASP A 31 -4.91 -14.44 -14.23
CA ASP A 31 -4.97 -14.20 -15.67
C ASP A 31 -3.73 -13.48 -16.19
N ALA A 32 -3.19 -12.51 -15.45
CA ALA A 32 -1.91 -11.86 -15.78
C ALA A 32 -0.75 -12.87 -15.81
N VAL A 33 -0.69 -13.77 -14.81
CA VAL A 33 0.33 -14.84 -14.72
C VAL A 33 0.20 -15.83 -15.89
N LYS A 34 -1.03 -16.24 -16.26
CA LYS A 34 -1.28 -17.14 -17.40
C LYS A 34 -0.86 -16.53 -18.73
N THR A 35 -1.14 -15.24 -18.93
CA THR A 35 -0.96 -14.59 -20.23
C THR A 35 0.49 -14.20 -20.51
N LYS A 36 1.25 -13.82 -19.48
CA LYS A 36 2.59 -13.22 -19.65
C LYS A 36 3.76 -14.20 -19.50
N LEU A 37 3.53 -15.43 -19.07
CA LEU A 37 4.58 -16.41 -18.80
C LEU A 37 4.52 -17.58 -19.77
N SER A 38 5.68 -17.94 -20.34
CA SER A 38 5.82 -19.23 -21.03
C SER A 38 5.65 -20.39 -20.04
N ASP A 39 5.34 -21.57 -20.54
CA ASP A 39 5.03 -22.78 -19.74
C ASP A 39 6.07 -23.12 -18.64
N LYS A 40 7.32 -22.65 -18.75
CA LYS A 40 8.40 -22.85 -17.77
C LYS A 40 8.41 -21.86 -16.58
N ARG A 41 7.59 -20.80 -16.59
CA ARG A 41 7.53 -19.79 -15.50
C ARG A 41 6.17 -19.73 -14.79
N LYS A 42 5.29 -20.71 -15.01
CA LYS A 42 4.02 -20.82 -14.27
C LYS A 42 4.31 -21.01 -12.79
N GLY A 43 3.87 -20.09 -11.95
CA GLY A 43 4.12 -20.20 -10.51
C GLY A 43 3.76 -19.01 -9.65
N GLY A 44 3.30 -17.87 -10.20
CA GLY A 44 2.83 -16.75 -9.38
C GLY A 44 1.64 -17.16 -8.53
N ARG A 45 1.73 -16.92 -7.22
CA ARG A 45 0.65 -17.20 -6.26
C ARG A 45 0.55 -16.08 -5.24
N ILE A 46 -0.67 -15.69 -4.93
CA ILE A 46 -0.98 -14.94 -3.71
C ILE A 46 -0.89 -15.94 -2.55
N LEU A 47 -0.04 -15.65 -1.58
CA LEU A 47 0.17 -16.43 -0.37
C LEU A 47 -0.63 -15.88 0.80
N LYS A 48 -0.84 -14.56 0.87
CA LYS A 48 -1.71 -13.92 1.84
C LYS A 48 -2.40 -12.71 1.24
N LEU A 49 -3.60 -12.44 1.73
CA LEU A 49 -4.30 -11.17 1.53
C LEU A 49 -4.70 -10.66 2.91
N ILE A 50 -4.16 -9.52 3.31
CA ILE A 50 -4.32 -8.98 4.66
C ILE A 50 -4.96 -7.61 4.57
N LEU A 51 -6.10 -7.42 5.25
CA LEU A 51 -6.68 -6.12 5.53
C LEU A 51 -5.91 -5.47 6.67
N PHE A 52 -5.47 -4.24 6.48
CA PHE A 52 -4.88 -3.41 7.51
C PHE A 52 -5.52 -2.02 7.53
N GLY A 53 -4.93 -1.10 8.30
CA GLY A 53 -5.45 0.27 8.39
C GLY A 53 -6.78 0.34 9.12
N SER A 54 -7.55 1.38 8.80
CA SER A 54 -8.69 1.78 9.61
C SER A 54 -9.82 0.73 9.68
N TYR A 55 -10.08 0.01 8.59
CA TYR A 55 -11.08 -1.06 8.57
C TYR A 55 -10.66 -2.29 9.40
N ALA A 56 -9.36 -2.59 9.50
CA ALA A 56 -8.88 -3.67 10.35
C ALA A 56 -8.98 -3.32 11.85
N ARG A 57 -8.73 -2.05 12.20
CA ARG A 57 -8.78 -1.54 13.58
C ARG A 57 -10.19 -1.19 14.04
N GLY A 58 -11.10 -0.88 13.12
CA GLY A 58 -12.49 -0.50 13.42
C GLY A 58 -12.71 0.99 13.63
N ASP A 59 -11.73 1.83 13.29
CA ASP A 59 -11.75 3.30 13.37
C ASP A 59 -11.94 3.96 11.99
N TRP A 60 -12.49 3.24 11.01
CA TRP A 60 -12.80 3.74 9.67
C TRP A 60 -13.89 4.83 9.69
N VAL A 61 -13.83 5.76 8.73
CA VAL A 61 -14.70 6.93 8.66
C VAL A 61 -15.43 6.98 7.32
N GLU A 62 -16.73 7.32 7.37
CA GLU A 62 -17.54 7.72 6.23
C GLU A 62 -18.21 9.05 6.54
N ASP A 63 -17.55 10.15 6.21
CA ASP A 63 -18.07 11.49 6.40
C ASP A 63 -18.75 12.01 5.12
N ARG A 64 -20.09 12.01 5.15
CA ARG A 64 -20.91 12.50 4.03
C ARG A 64 -20.81 14.01 3.83
N ALA A 65 -20.43 14.78 4.85
CA ALA A 65 -20.36 16.24 4.76
C ALA A 65 -19.12 16.69 3.98
N SER A 66 -17.95 16.11 4.28
CA SER A 66 -16.72 16.35 3.51
C SER A 66 -16.64 15.49 2.24
N GLY A 67 -17.40 14.39 2.18
CA GLY A 67 -17.27 13.36 1.14
C GLY A 67 -16.08 12.41 1.38
N TYR A 68 -15.44 12.48 2.54
CA TYR A 68 -14.33 11.60 2.90
C TYR A 68 -14.82 10.20 3.27
N ILE A 69 -14.22 9.19 2.66
CA ILE A 69 -14.46 7.78 2.95
C ILE A 69 -13.09 7.12 3.09
N SER A 70 -12.86 6.44 4.21
CA SER A 70 -11.64 5.64 4.39
C SER A 70 -11.55 4.55 3.34
N ASP A 71 -10.33 4.25 2.89
CA ASP A 71 -10.06 3.19 1.92
C ASP A 71 -10.00 1.81 2.59
N TYR A 72 -10.21 0.75 1.82
CA TYR A 72 -9.72 -0.58 2.19
C TYR A 72 -8.23 -0.70 1.89
N ASP A 73 -7.39 -0.71 2.93
CA ASP A 73 -5.96 -0.92 2.80
C ASP A 73 -5.59 -2.41 2.84
N LEU A 74 -4.99 -2.92 1.76
CA LEU A 74 -4.69 -4.33 1.58
C LEU A 74 -3.19 -4.57 1.35
N LEU A 75 -2.63 -5.53 2.08
CA LEU A 75 -1.32 -6.11 1.81
C LEU A 75 -1.52 -7.43 1.08
N VAL A 76 -1.10 -7.46 -0.19
CA VAL A 76 -1.02 -8.68 -0.98
C VAL A 76 0.39 -9.26 -0.84
N VAL A 77 0.48 -10.49 -0.34
CA VAL A 77 1.76 -11.19 -0.21
C VAL A 77 1.88 -12.25 -1.29
N VAL A 78 2.88 -12.13 -2.16
CA VAL A 78 3.14 -13.07 -3.26
C VAL A 78 4.33 -13.98 -2.96
N ASN A 79 4.48 -15.05 -3.74
CA ASN A 79 5.53 -16.03 -3.54
C ASN A 79 6.92 -15.64 -4.08
N ALA A 80 7.04 -14.59 -4.89
CA ALA A 80 8.33 -14.11 -5.40
C ALA A 80 8.30 -12.61 -5.74
N ASP A 81 9.45 -11.93 -5.56
CA ASP A 81 9.62 -10.49 -5.84
C ASP A 81 9.27 -10.11 -7.28
N THR A 82 9.46 -11.01 -8.24
CA THR A 82 9.07 -10.77 -9.64
C THR A 82 7.61 -10.37 -9.77
N PHE A 83 6.72 -10.85 -8.89
CA PHE A 83 5.28 -10.60 -8.92
C PHE A 83 4.84 -9.35 -8.14
N THR A 84 5.78 -8.58 -7.57
CA THR A 84 5.44 -7.36 -6.81
C THR A 84 5.32 -6.11 -7.69
N ASP A 85 5.74 -6.18 -8.95
CA ASP A 85 5.66 -5.05 -9.87
C ASP A 85 4.21 -4.70 -10.22
N LEU A 86 3.74 -3.56 -9.72
CA LEU A 86 2.34 -3.13 -9.86
C LEU A 86 1.94 -2.94 -11.32
N GLN A 87 2.79 -2.35 -12.13
CA GLN A 87 2.47 -2.04 -13.53
C GLN A 87 2.38 -3.32 -14.37
N THR A 88 3.25 -4.29 -14.11
CA THR A 88 3.32 -5.54 -14.86
C THR A 88 2.23 -6.51 -14.44
N TRP A 89 1.95 -6.67 -13.15
CA TRP A 89 1.08 -7.76 -12.68
C TRP A 89 -0.27 -7.30 -12.15
N TRP A 90 -0.40 -6.04 -11.74
CA TRP A 90 -1.56 -5.58 -10.96
C TRP A 90 -2.32 -4.42 -11.58
N ALA A 91 -1.82 -3.84 -12.67
CA ALA A 91 -2.46 -2.69 -13.32
C ALA A 91 -3.91 -2.97 -13.75
N VAL A 92 -4.20 -4.18 -14.25
CA VAL A 92 -5.56 -4.56 -14.66
C VAL A 92 -6.48 -4.70 -13.44
N ALA A 93 -5.99 -5.29 -12.35
CA ALA A 93 -6.75 -5.39 -11.10
C ALA A 93 -7.06 -4.01 -10.50
N ASP A 94 -6.08 -3.11 -10.50
CA ASP A 94 -6.23 -1.72 -10.06
C ASP A 94 -7.29 -0.99 -10.91
N ASP A 95 -7.21 -1.07 -12.23
CA ASP A 95 -8.20 -0.51 -13.15
C ASP A 95 -9.60 -1.11 -12.94
N HIS A 96 -9.70 -2.42 -12.70
CA HIS A 96 -10.97 -3.09 -12.43
C HIS A 96 -11.61 -2.57 -11.14
N LEU A 97 -10.86 -2.50 -10.05
CA LEU A 97 -11.35 -1.96 -8.77
C LEU A 97 -11.81 -0.50 -8.90
N VAL A 98 -11.07 0.33 -9.65
CA VAL A 98 -11.48 1.72 -9.94
C VAL A 98 -12.79 1.76 -10.73
N ARG A 99 -13.00 0.86 -11.70
CA ARG A 99 -14.27 0.76 -12.44
C ARG A 99 -15.42 0.30 -11.56
N GLU A 100 -15.17 -0.62 -10.62
CA GLU A 100 -16.20 -1.06 -9.68
C GLU A 100 -16.66 0.06 -8.73
N LEU A 101 -15.75 0.96 -8.37
CA LEU A 101 -16.05 2.13 -7.55
C LEU A 101 -16.74 3.26 -8.32
N THR A 102 -16.28 3.55 -9.53
CA THR A 102 -16.66 4.79 -10.24
C THR A 102 -17.74 4.58 -11.30
N VAL A 103 -17.78 3.40 -11.94
CA VAL A 103 -18.65 3.12 -13.09
C VAL A 103 -19.77 2.15 -12.70
N THR A 104 -19.45 0.92 -12.30
CA THR A 104 -20.48 -0.10 -12.06
C THR A 104 -21.11 0.00 -10.67
N ARG A 105 -20.45 0.72 -9.75
CA ARG A 105 -20.91 0.95 -8.37
C ARG A 105 -21.14 -0.34 -7.58
N HIS A 106 -20.39 -1.39 -7.91
CA HIS A 106 -20.33 -2.60 -7.07
C HIS A 106 -19.54 -2.36 -5.77
N LEU A 107 -18.65 -1.38 -5.78
CA LEU A 107 -17.94 -0.88 -4.60
C LEU A 107 -18.40 0.55 -4.28
N ALA A 108 -18.61 0.82 -3.01
CA ALA A 108 -18.79 2.16 -2.45
C ALA A 108 -17.53 2.66 -1.71
N THR A 109 -16.64 1.74 -1.34
CA THR A 109 -15.39 2.04 -0.63
C THR A 109 -14.22 1.97 -1.62
N PRO A 110 -13.32 2.97 -1.66
CA PRO A 110 -12.12 2.86 -2.46
C PRO A 110 -11.18 1.77 -1.92
N VAL A 111 -10.31 1.26 -2.79
CA VAL A 111 -9.37 0.19 -2.46
C VAL A 111 -7.96 0.69 -2.71
N ASN A 112 -7.10 0.53 -1.72
CA ASN A 112 -5.67 0.78 -1.82
C ASN A 112 -4.92 -0.52 -1.47
N PHE A 113 -3.98 -0.93 -2.32
CA PHE A 113 -3.21 -2.13 -2.03
C PHE A 113 -1.72 -1.97 -2.35
N ILE A 114 -0.92 -2.64 -1.52
CA ILE A 114 0.52 -2.79 -1.71
C ILE A 114 0.84 -4.27 -1.89
N VAL A 115 1.90 -4.56 -2.65
CA VAL A 115 2.30 -5.93 -2.98
C VAL A 115 3.74 -6.15 -2.56
N HIS A 116 3.99 -7.20 -1.79
CA HIS A 116 5.32 -7.62 -1.36
C HIS A 116 5.46 -9.14 -1.47
N SER A 117 6.68 -9.64 -1.60
CA SER A 117 6.90 -11.08 -1.46
C SER A 117 6.88 -11.49 0.02
N LEU A 118 6.60 -12.77 0.29
CA LEU A 118 6.72 -13.29 1.66
C LEU A 118 8.13 -13.10 2.23
N MET A 119 9.15 -13.22 1.38
CA MET A 119 10.54 -12.98 1.75
C MET A 119 10.72 -11.54 2.22
N ASP A 120 10.32 -10.54 1.42
CA ASP A 120 10.43 -9.12 1.80
C ASP A 120 9.67 -8.83 3.09
N VAL A 121 8.41 -9.26 3.22
CA VAL A 121 7.63 -9.03 4.45
C VAL A 121 8.36 -9.58 5.69
N ASN A 122 8.88 -10.80 5.62
CA ASN A 122 9.63 -11.40 6.72
C ASN A 122 10.95 -10.67 7.01
N ASP A 123 11.61 -10.18 5.97
CA ASP A 123 12.82 -9.36 6.05
C ASP A 123 12.56 -8.01 6.74
N GLN A 124 11.42 -7.38 6.46
CA GLN A 124 11.02 -6.12 7.11
C GLN A 124 10.63 -6.35 8.57
N LEU A 125 9.94 -7.46 8.87
CA LEU A 125 9.62 -7.89 10.23
C LEU A 125 10.89 -8.17 11.05
N ALA A 126 11.87 -8.86 10.47
CA ALA A 126 13.16 -9.14 11.10
C ALA A 126 13.96 -7.85 11.37
N ARG A 127 13.84 -6.85 10.49
CA ARG A 127 14.42 -5.51 10.72
C ARG A 127 13.65 -4.69 11.76
N GLY A 128 12.44 -5.10 12.12
CA GLY A 128 11.60 -4.42 13.12
C GLY A 128 10.91 -3.18 12.56
N ARG A 129 10.57 -3.18 11.26
CA ARG A 129 9.84 -2.06 10.63
C ARG A 129 8.45 -1.91 11.26
N PRO A 130 8.14 -0.75 11.90
CA PRO A 130 6.85 -0.52 12.54
C PRO A 130 5.65 -0.82 11.63
N PHE A 131 5.68 -0.34 10.38
CA PHE A 131 4.60 -0.57 9.41
C PHE A 131 4.19 -2.06 9.29
N PHE A 132 5.15 -2.95 9.06
CA PHE A 132 4.87 -4.39 8.92
C PHE A 132 4.57 -5.05 10.27
N ALA A 133 5.20 -4.59 11.35
CA ALA A 133 4.91 -5.09 12.70
C ALA A 133 3.47 -4.78 13.11
N ASP A 134 2.96 -3.60 12.78
CA ASP A 134 1.58 -3.19 13.03
C ASP A 134 0.60 -4.01 12.18
N ILE A 135 0.90 -4.25 10.90
CA ILE A 135 0.09 -5.15 10.05
C ILE A 135 0.05 -6.56 10.62
N ALA A 136 1.19 -7.11 11.08
CA ALA A 136 1.24 -8.45 11.65
C ALA A 136 0.47 -8.56 12.98
N ARG A 137 0.39 -7.46 13.75
CA ARG A 137 -0.32 -7.39 15.03
C ARG A 137 -1.83 -7.18 14.86
N ASP A 138 -2.21 -6.16 14.08
CA ASP A 138 -3.57 -5.64 14.03
C ASP A 138 -4.34 -6.07 12.77
N GLY A 139 -3.62 -6.50 11.73
CA GLY A 139 -4.19 -6.89 10.45
C GLY A 139 -5.07 -8.15 10.52
N ILE A 140 -5.99 -8.24 9.56
CA ILE A 140 -6.94 -9.33 9.41
C ILE A 140 -6.64 -10.07 8.12
N ALA A 141 -6.26 -11.33 8.21
CA ALA A 141 -6.05 -12.20 7.06
C ALA A 141 -7.39 -12.55 6.41
N LEU A 142 -7.64 -12.00 5.22
CA LEU A 142 -8.75 -12.37 4.33
C LEU A 142 -8.47 -13.70 3.64
N TYR A 143 -7.18 -13.99 3.40
CA TYR A 143 -6.70 -15.26 2.88
C TYR A 143 -5.31 -15.57 3.41
N GLU A 144 -5.04 -16.84 3.70
CA GLU A 144 -3.73 -17.36 4.08
C GLU A 144 -3.50 -18.77 3.51
N ALA A 145 -2.45 -18.91 2.71
CA ALA A 145 -2.00 -20.21 2.22
C ALA A 145 -1.33 -21.02 3.37
N PRO A 146 -1.57 -22.35 3.46
CA PRO A 146 -0.99 -23.18 4.51
C PRO A 146 0.55 -23.14 4.53
N GLY A 147 1.13 -23.10 5.73
CA GLY A 147 2.59 -23.17 5.92
C GLY A 147 3.35 -21.89 5.60
N GLN A 148 2.68 -20.78 5.29
CA GLN A 148 3.31 -19.50 4.95
C GLN A 148 3.28 -18.54 6.14
N ALA A 149 3.92 -18.88 7.26
CA ALA A 149 3.87 -18.05 8.46
C ALA A 149 4.69 -16.74 8.31
N LEU A 150 4.17 -15.64 8.87
CA LEU A 150 4.96 -14.42 9.06
C LEU A 150 5.99 -14.60 10.18
N ALA A 151 7.18 -14.03 9.98
CA ALA A 151 8.22 -13.92 10.98
C ALA A 151 7.74 -13.14 12.21
N VAL A 152 8.36 -13.42 13.37
CA VAL A 152 8.09 -12.63 14.57
C VAL A 152 8.74 -11.26 14.41
N PRO A 153 7.99 -10.14 14.53
CA PRO A 153 8.58 -8.81 14.41
C PRO A 153 9.67 -8.59 15.46
N ARG A 154 10.86 -8.13 15.03
CA ARG A 154 11.89 -7.66 15.95
C ARG A 154 11.41 -6.36 16.60
N GLN A 155 11.58 -6.23 17.91
CA GLN A 155 11.41 -4.93 18.55
C GLN A 155 12.61 -4.04 18.25
N LEU A 156 12.37 -3.00 17.46
CA LEU A 156 13.37 -1.97 17.18
C LEU A 156 13.50 -1.03 18.38
N ASP A 157 14.72 -0.84 18.87
CA ASP A 157 14.99 0.07 19.98
C ASP A 157 14.60 1.51 19.62
N ALA A 158 14.20 2.29 20.63
CA ALA A 158 13.74 3.66 20.44
C ALA A 158 14.85 4.56 19.86
N GLN A 159 16.11 4.36 20.25
CA GLN A 159 17.23 5.14 19.71
C GLN A 159 17.52 4.75 18.25
N GLU A 160 17.47 3.46 17.92
CA GLU A 160 17.62 2.98 16.53
C GLU A 160 16.54 3.56 15.63
N ARG A 161 15.27 3.51 16.06
CA ARG A 161 14.13 4.07 15.34
C ARG A 161 14.28 5.56 15.10
N HIS A 162 14.65 6.30 16.15
CA HIS A 162 14.86 7.74 16.06
C HIS A 162 16.01 8.09 15.10
N ALA A 163 17.12 7.35 15.16
CA ALA A 163 18.25 7.56 14.26
C ALA A 163 17.89 7.29 12.78
N GLU A 164 17.12 6.24 12.48
CA GLU A 164 16.62 6.01 11.11
C GLU A 164 15.66 7.09 10.65
N ALA A 165 14.73 7.52 11.50
CA ALA A 165 13.80 8.60 11.20
C ALA A 165 14.55 9.89 10.85
N LEU A 166 15.59 10.25 11.61
CA LEU A 166 16.44 11.40 11.29
C LEU A 166 17.16 11.25 9.95
N ARG A 167 17.73 10.07 9.65
CA ARG A 167 18.34 9.83 8.33
C ARG A 167 17.35 10.02 7.18
N HIS A 168 16.13 9.53 7.32
CA HIS A 168 15.09 9.72 6.31
C HIS A 168 14.69 11.18 6.18
N ARG A 169 14.52 11.89 7.30
CA ARG A 169 14.22 13.32 7.31
C ARG A 169 15.31 14.11 6.56
N ASP A 170 16.56 13.90 6.93
CA ASP A 170 17.71 14.65 6.41
C ASP A 170 17.96 14.35 4.93
N HIS A 171 17.54 13.18 4.44
CA HIS A 171 17.59 12.85 3.02
C HIS A 171 16.44 13.50 2.24
N TRP A 172 15.19 13.30 2.67
CA TRP A 172 14.02 13.62 1.83
C TRP A 172 13.57 15.08 1.91
N PHE A 173 13.62 15.73 3.07
CA PHE A 173 13.15 17.11 3.21
C PHE A 173 13.94 18.10 2.35
N PRO A 174 15.29 18.04 2.29
CA PRO A 174 16.05 18.91 1.39
C PRO A 174 15.71 18.68 -0.08
N LEU A 175 15.52 17.43 -0.51
CA LEU A 175 15.12 17.10 -1.88
C LEU A 175 13.71 17.63 -2.20
N ALA A 176 12.77 17.52 -1.27
CA ALA A 176 11.42 18.07 -1.43
C ALA A 176 11.45 19.61 -1.56
N ALA A 177 12.20 20.28 -0.68
CA ALA A 177 12.37 21.73 -0.71
C ALA A 177 13.01 22.22 -2.01
N HIS A 178 14.02 21.48 -2.51
CA HIS A 178 14.66 21.79 -3.78
C HIS A 178 13.70 21.60 -4.97
N ALA A 179 12.90 20.54 -4.98
CA ALA A 179 11.87 20.34 -6.02
C ALA A 179 10.84 21.47 -6.03
N LEU A 180 10.39 21.92 -4.85
CA LEU A 180 9.47 23.05 -4.73
C LEU A 180 10.10 24.36 -5.22
N LYS A 181 11.40 24.58 -4.96
CA LYS A 181 12.13 25.73 -5.50
C LYS A 181 12.13 25.69 -7.03
N LEU A 182 12.52 24.57 -7.63
CA LEU A 182 12.56 24.41 -9.09
C LEU A 182 11.17 24.62 -9.72
N ALA A 183 10.11 24.13 -9.08
CA ALA A 183 8.75 24.42 -9.52
C ALA A 183 8.43 25.93 -9.55
N ARG A 184 8.82 26.67 -8.49
CA ARG A 184 8.61 28.13 -8.42
C ARG A 184 9.39 28.88 -9.48
N ASP A 185 10.64 28.47 -9.72
CA ASP A 185 11.47 29.05 -10.78
C ASP A 185 10.82 28.82 -12.15
N SER A 186 10.36 27.61 -12.46
CA SER A 186 9.65 27.31 -13.71
C SER A 186 8.34 28.08 -13.88
N ILE A 187 7.62 28.39 -12.79
CA ILE A 187 6.44 29.27 -12.83
C ILE A 187 6.85 30.70 -13.23
N ALA A 188 7.91 31.23 -12.60
CA ALA A 188 8.40 32.57 -12.89
C ALA A 188 8.91 32.70 -14.33
N ASP A 189 9.54 31.65 -14.85
CA ASP A 189 10.06 31.59 -16.22
C ASP A 189 8.97 31.35 -17.28
N GLY A 190 7.71 31.15 -16.87
CA GLY A 190 6.60 30.90 -17.80
C GLY A 190 6.62 29.51 -18.44
N VAL A 191 7.20 28.50 -17.77
CA VAL A 191 7.29 27.10 -18.22
C VAL A 191 6.37 26.21 -17.37
N PRO A 192 5.05 26.25 -17.58
CA PRO A 192 4.08 25.61 -16.68
C PRO A 192 4.16 24.07 -16.67
N ARG A 193 4.65 23.45 -17.76
CA ARG A 193 4.79 21.99 -17.84
C ARG A 193 5.85 21.48 -16.86
N ASP A 194 6.99 22.14 -16.81
CA ASP A 194 8.09 21.79 -15.90
C ASP A 194 7.73 22.11 -14.45
N ALA A 195 7.04 23.24 -14.24
CA ALA A 195 6.48 23.59 -12.93
C ALA A 195 5.57 22.47 -12.38
N ALA A 196 4.62 21.98 -13.19
CA ALA A 196 3.71 20.92 -12.78
C ALA A 196 4.46 19.61 -12.44
N PHE A 197 5.45 19.24 -13.25
CA PHE A 197 6.29 18.07 -13.00
C PHE A 197 7.04 18.19 -11.67
N MET A 198 7.68 19.35 -11.42
CA MET A 198 8.45 19.57 -10.19
C MET A 198 7.56 19.68 -8.94
N LEU A 199 6.32 20.19 -9.07
CA LEU A 199 5.34 20.15 -7.99
C LEU A 199 4.96 18.72 -7.62
N HIS A 200 4.70 17.85 -8.60
CA HIS A 200 4.46 16.42 -8.34
C HIS A 200 5.63 15.81 -7.58
N GLN A 201 6.86 16.04 -8.04
CA GLN A 201 8.08 15.54 -7.38
C GLN A 201 8.22 16.05 -5.94
N ALA A 202 7.91 17.32 -5.69
CA ALA A 202 7.93 17.88 -4.34
C ALA A 202 6.95 17.16 -3.42
N VAL A 203 5.70 16.97 -3.86
CA VAL A 203 4.65 16.30 -3.09
C VAL A 203 4.99 14.83 -2.84
N GLU A 204 5.46 14.11 -3.86
CA GLU A 204 5.90 12.70 -3.74
C GLU A 204 7.01 12.56 -2.69
N ARG A 205 8.02 13.44 -2.73
CA ARG A 205 9.13 13.44 -1.76
C ARG A 205 8.65 13.73 -0.34
N VAL A 206 7.69 14.64 -0.16
CA VAL A 206 7.12 14.93 1.16
C VAL A 206 6.37 13.72 1.71
N TYR A 207 5.52 13.06 0.91
CA TYR A 207 4.84 11.86 1.39
C TYR A 207 5.83 10.73 1.75
N ASN A 208 6.83 10.49 0.90
CA ASN A 208 7.89 9.52 1.22
C ASN A 208 8.62 9.89 2.52
N ALA A 209 8.93 11.17 2.73
CA ALA A 209 9.55 11.65 3.97
C ALA A 209 8.67 11.34 5.18
N VAL A 210 7.39 11.71 5.14
CA VAL A 210 6.45 11.51 6.24
C VAL A 210 6.28 10.02 6.56
N LEU A 211 6.03 9.19 5.54
CA LEU A 211 5.86 7.75 5.69
C LEU A 211 7.12 7.09 6.28
N LEU A 212 8.30 7.41 5.75
CA LEU A 212 9.56 6.85 6.24
C LEU A 212 9.92 7.35 7.63
N VAL A 213 9.69 8.62 7.95
CA VAL A 213 9.99 9.17 9.28
C VAL A 213 9.11 8.53 10.35
N LEU A 214 7.81 8.33 10.06
CA LEU A 214 6.84 7.87 11.05
C LEU A 214 6.75 6.34 11.13
N THR A 215 6.95 5.63 10.01
CA THR A 215 6.71 4.18 9.94
C THR A 215 7.92 3.36 9.51
N LEU A 216 9.02 4.03 9.11
CA LEU A 216 10.20 3.43 8.49
C LEU A 216 9.87 2.61 7.23
N TYR A 217 8.78 2.95 6.54
CA TYR A 217 8.35 2.33 5.31
C TYR A 217 7.77 3.38 4.36
N ALA A 218 8.03 3.20 3.07
CA ALA A 218 7.27 3.83 1.99
C ALA A 218 7.18 2.83 0.82
N PRO A 219 6.04 2.75 0.12
CA PRO A 219 5.91 1.85 -1.02
C PRO A 219 6.78 2.32 -2.18
N LYS A 220 7.18 1.38 -3.04
CA LYS A 220 7.85 1.69 -4.32
C LYS A 220 6.82 2.18 -5.34
N SER A 221 6.22 3.33 -5.09
CA SER A 221 5.17 3.91 -5.92
C SER A 221 5.36 5.42 -6.07
N HIS A 222 5.15 5.90 -7.29
CA HIS A 222 5.10 7.32 -7.63
C HIS A 222 3.65 7.86 -7.65
N ARG A 223 2.66 7.00 -7.34
CA ARG A 223 1.25 7.37 -7.37
C ARG A 223 0.88 8.11 -6.07
N LEU A 224 0.67 9.42 -6.19
CA LEU A 224 0.31 10.28 -5.05
C LEU A 224 -0.95 9.79 -4.32
N GLY A 225 -1.91 9.17 -5.01
CA GLY A 225 -3.10 8.59 -4.38
C GLY A 225 -2.76 7.52 -3.34
N ILE A 226 -1.86 6.58 -3.66
CA ILE A 226 -1.39 5.56 -2.70
C ILE A 226 -0.64 6.22 -1.55
N LEU A 227 0.30 7.11 -1.88
CA LEU A 227 1.14 7.76 -0.88
C LEU A 227 0.31 8.58 0.12
N ARG A 228 -0.70 9.29 -0.37
CA ARG A 228 -1.67 10.02 0.45
C ARG A 228 -2.49 9.07 1.33
N SER A 229 -3.09 8.04 0.74
CA SER A 229 -3.91 7.06 1.47
C SER A 229 -3.14 6.41 2.62
N LEU A 230 -1.89 6.01 2.40
CA LEU A 230 -1.04 5.49 3.47
C LEU A 230 -0.71 6.53 4.54
N ALA A 231 -0.51 7.79 4.15
CA ALA A 231 -0.17 8.88 5.08
C ALA A 231 -1.37 9.31 5.94
N GLU A 232 -2.60 9.21 5.42
CA GLU A 232 -3.84 9.51 6.15
C GLU A 232 -4.19 8.45 7.21
N ASN A 233 -3.61 7.24 7.11
CA ASN A 233 -3.83 6.13 8.04
C ASN A 233 -2.88 6.11 9.26
N LEU A 234 -1.95 7.06 9.34
CA LEU A 234 -0.92 7.17 10.39
C LEU A 234 -1.47 7.63 11.75
#